data_AF-A0A6I1NFS2-F1
#
_entry.id   AF-A0A6I1NFS2-F1
#
_cell.length_a   1.000
_cell.length_b   1.000
_cell.length_c   1.000
_cell.angle_alpha   90.00
_cell.angle_beta   90.00
_cell.angle_gamma   90.00
#
_symmetry.space_group_name_H-M   'P 1'
#
loop_
_entity.id
_entity.type
_entity.pdbx_description
1 polymer ?
#
loop_
_entity_poly.entity_id
_entity_poly.type
_entity_poly.pdbx_seq_one_letter_code
_entity_poly.pdbx_strand_id
1 'polypeptide(L)'
;MQATELTAHDREWLHQHAQACKLGFDFMLQDVLRPCAANATAAQIVPIWYKGAYEDVSTVLKFIEKDLPRSQIFEQWEHYRYQAVIRVCRSLSQFDARALLVASGFAYQDANVMCKQAGEAVAYAIRELYGDENDGDDDFESDTDDEFDWSTVE
;
A
#
# COMPACT_ATOMS: atom_id res chain seq x y z
N MET A 1 29.86 42.97 5.21
CA MET A 1 28.99 41.78 5.19
C MET A 1 28.18 41.85 3.91
N GLN A 2 28.48 41.03 2.90
CA GLN A 2 27.64 40.95 1.71
C GLN A 2 26.38 40.19 2.12
N ALA A 3 25.21 40.82 1.98
CA ALA A 3 23.95 40.13 2.10
C ALA A 3 23.88 39.15 0.91
N THR A 4 23.91 37.85 1.19
CA THR A 4 23.65 36.82 0.18
C THR A 4 22.19 36.99 -0.23
N GLU A 5 21.94 37.63 -1.36
CA GLU A 5 20.59 37.84 -1.86
C GLU A 5 19.99 36.48 -2.20
N LEU A 6 18.88 36.13 -1.53
CA LEU A 6 18.11 34.92 -1.82
C LEU A 6 17.70 34.93 -3.29
N THR A 7 17.93 33.82 -3.98
CA THR A 7 17.48 33.67 -5.36
C THR A 7 15.94 33.65 -5.42
N ALA A 8 15.36 33.75 -6.62
CA ALA A 8 13.92 33.54 -6.77
C ALA A 8 13.50 32.12 -6.37
N HIS A 9 14.37 31.13 -6.63
CA HIS A 9 14.13 29.73 -6.27
C HIS A 9 14.12 29.53 -4.75
N ASP A 10 15.05 30.14 -4.02
CA ASP A 10 15.10 30.03 -2.55
C ASP A 10 13.86 30.64 -1.91
N ARG A 11 13.37 31.77 -2.46
CA ARG A 11 12.14 32.41 -1.99
C ARG A 11 10.91 31.55 -2.20
N GLU A 12 10.80 30.90 -3.36
CA GLU A 12 9.71 29.97 -3.66
C GLU A 12 9.76 28.77 -2.71
N TRP A 13 10.93 28.16 -2.54
CA TRP A 13 11.10 27.02 -1.63
C TRP A 13 10.74 27.41 -0.18
N LEU A 14 11.17 28.57 0.30
CA LEU A 14 10.84 29.06 1.64
C LEU A 14 9.33 29.30 1.80
N HIS A 15 8.67 29.81 0.76
CA HIS A 15 7.22 30.00 0.78
C HIS A 15 6.48 28.66 0.86
N GLN A 16 6.87 27.68 0.04
CA GLN A 16 6.32 26.32 0.08
C GLN A 16 6.56 25.66 1.44
N HIS A 17 7.77 25.80 1.99
CA HIS A 17 8.12 25.29 3.31
C HIS A 17 7.24 25.91 4.41
N ALA A 18 7.04 27.23 4.39
CA ALA A 18 6.17 27.92 5.35
C ALA A 18 4.72 27.43 5.26
N GLN A 19 4.21 27.19 4.06
CA GLN A 19 2.89 26.59 3.86
C GLN A 19 2.81 25.16 4.38
N ALA A 20 3.83 24.34 4.10
CA ALA A 20 3.94 22.97 4.60
C ALA A 20 3.93 22.93 6.14
N CYS A 21 4.69 23.80 6.80
CA CYS A 21 4.67 23.91 8.26
C CYS A 21 3.30 24.31 8.78
N LYS A 22 2.65 25.32 8.18
CA LYS A 22 1.33 25.79 8.62
C LYS A 22 0.29 24.66 8.55
N LEU A 23 0.12 24.07 7.37
CA LEU A 23 -0.86 23.00 7.16
C LEU A 23 -0.51 21.73 7.94
N GLY A 24 0.79 21.46 8.09
CA GLY A 24 1.26 20.34 8.88
C GLY A 24 0.97 20.49 10.37
N PHE A 25 1.12 21.69 10.93
CA PHE A 25 0.75 21.96 12.32
C PHE A 25 -0.77 21.91 12.54
N ASP A 26 -1.55 22.44 11.60
CA ASP A 26 -3.01 22.34 11.64
C ASP A 26 -3.45 20.87 11.63
N PHE A 27 -2.85 20.04 10.77
CA PHE A 27 -3.08 18.59 10.76
C PHE A 27 -2.65 17.92 12.07
N MET A 28 -1.45 18.21 12.58
CA MET A 28 -0.94 17.62 13.82
C MET A 28 -1.86 17.91 15.00
N LEU A 29 -2.34 19.15 15.13
CA LEU A 29 -3.27 19.53 16.17
C LEU A 29 -4.58 18.75 16.05
N GLN A 30 -5.10 18.56 14.83
CA GLN A 30 -6.31 17.76 14.61
C GLN A 30 -6.08 16.27 14.91
N ASP A 31 -4.96 15.69 14.47
CA ASP A 31 -4.63 14.28 14.69
C ASP A 31 -4.46 13.96 16.18
N VAL A 32 -3.83 14.88 16.94
CA VAL A 32 -3.61 14.71 18.38
C VAL A 32 -4.87 14.98 19.20
N LEU A 33 -5.60 16.06 18.90
CA LEU A 33 -6.72 16.50 19.76
C LEU A 33 -8.05 15.80 19.44
N ARG A 34 -8.24 15.34 18.19
CA ARG A 34 -9.52 14.79 17.72
C ARG A 34 -9.27 13.70 16.67
N PRO A 35 -8.77 12.51 17.05
CA PRO A 35 -8.67 11.39 16.12
C PRO A 35 -10.07 11.01 15.61
N CYS A 36 -10.42 11.45 14.40
CA CYS A 36 -11.69 11.16 13.75
C CYS A 36 -11.54 11.13 12.23
N ALA A 37 -12.55 10.63 11.53
CA ALA A 37 -12.53 10.50 10.05
C ALA A 37 -12.29 11.83 9.31
N ALA A 38 -12.61 12.97 9.91
CA ALA A 38 -12.32 14.29 9.35
C ALA A 38 -10.82 14.56 9.16
N ASN A 39 -9.96 13.83 9.87
CA ASN A 39 -8.50 13.95 9.77
C ASN A 39 -7.96 13.47 8.42
N ALA A 40 -8.69 12.58 7.73
CA ALA A 40 -8.28 12.11 6.40
C ALA A 40 -8.34 13.24 5.36
N THR A 41 -9.38 14.06 5.38
CA THR A 41 -9.51 15.20 4.46
C THR A 41 -8.47 16.28 4.75
N ALA A 42 -8.21 16.56 6.02
CA ALA A 42 -7.15 17.50 6.40
C ALA A 42 -5.76 16.97 5.99
N ALA A 43 -5.51 15.67 6.15
CA ALA A 43 -4.26 15.04 5.76
C ALA A 43 -4.01 15.11 4.23
N GLN A 44 -5.05 15.06 3.41
CA GLN A 44 -4.93 15.07 1.94
C GLN A 44 -4.30 16.35 1.37
N ILE A 45 -4.43 17.48 2.06
CA ILE A 45 -3.89 18.78 1.64
C ILE A 45 -2.57 19.13 2.31
N VAL A 46 -2.04 18.24 3.18
CA VAL A 46 -0.74 18.48 3.82
C VAL A 46 0.35 18.35 2.75
N PRO A 47 1.19 19.38 2.55
CA PRO A 47 2.33 19.26 1.66
C PRO A 47 3.41 18.41 2.35
N ILE A 48 3.85 17.34 1.69
CA ILE A 48 4.92 16.46 2.16
C ILE A 48 6.12 16.54 1.20
N TRP A 49 7.33 16.33 1.73
CA TRP A 49 8.53 16.33 0.90
C TRP A 49 8.67 15.01 0.16
N TYR A 50 8.38 15.01 -1.15
CA TYR A 50 8.40 13.81 -1.99
C TYR A 50 9.17 14.08 -3.28
N LYS A 51 10.14 13.22 -3.59
CA LYS A 51 10.97 13.30 -4.81
C LYS A 51 11.59 14.68 -5.08
N GLY A 52 11.95 15.41 -4.02
CA GLY A 52 12.66 16.69 -4.11
C GLY A 52 11.75 17.92 -4.23
N ALA A 53 10.45 17.78 -4.04
CA ALA A 53 9.50 18.88 -4.01
C ALA A 53 8.47 18.71 -2.88
N TYR A 54 7.81 19.80 -2.50
CA TYR A 54 6.61 19.73 -1.68
C TYR A 54 5.41 19.38 -2.55
N GLU A 55 4.75 18.27 -2.23
CA GLU A 55 3.58 17.77 -2.93
C GLU A 55 2.46 17.50 -1.93
N ASP A 56 1.24 17.86 -2.28
CA ASP A 56 0.08 17.51 -1.45
C ASP A 56 -0.03 15.98 -1.36
N VAL A 57 -0.38 15.46 -0.19
CA VAL A 57 -0.56 14.02 0.03
C VAL A 57 -1.52 13.40 -0.99
N SER A 58 -2.60 14.08 -1.36
CA SER A 58 -3.54 13.61 -2.38
C SER A 58 -2.89 13.41 -3.76
N THR A 59 -1.93 14.26 -4.13
CA THR A 59 -1.15 14.14 -5.37
C THR A 59 -0.19 12.95 -5.28
N VAL A 60 0.48 12.77 -4.14
CA VAL A 60 1.35 11.62 -3.91
C VAL A 60 0.56 10.30 -3.96
N LEU A 61 -0.64 10.26 -3.39
CA LEU A 61 -1.52 9.08 -3.47
C LEU A 61 -1.89 8.74 -4.91
N LYS A 62 -2.24 9.74 -5.73
CA LYS A 62 -2.51 9.52 -7.17
C LYS A 62 -1.28 8.98 -7.90
N PHE A 63 -0.08 9.44 -7.57
CA PHE A 63 1.14 8.89 -8.15
C PHE A 63 1.37 7.44 -7.73
N ILE A 64 1.12 7.09 -6.47
CA ILE A 64 1.20 5.71 -5.98
C ILE A 64 0.20 4.82 -6.73
N GLU A 65 -1.06 5.25 -6.81
CA GLU A 65 -2.15 4.48 -7.41
C GLU A 65 -1.98 4.26 -8.91
N LYS A 66 -1.37 5.22 -9.62
CA LYS A 66 -1.11 5.13 -11.05
C LYS A 66 -0.22 3.93 -11.43
N ASP A 67 0.71 3.57 -10.56
CA ASP A 67 1.69 2.51 -10.79
C ASP A 67 1.22 1.14 -10.27
N LEU A 68 -0.01 1.05 -9.74
CA LEU A 68 -0.55 -0.20 -9.19
C LEU A 68 -1.07 -1.14 -10.29
N PRO A 69 -0.88 -2.46 -10.12
CA PRO A 69 -1.59 -3.45 -10.92
C PRO A 69 -3.10 -3.29 -10.78
N ARG A 70 -3.82 -3.42 -11.90
CA ARG A 70 -5.28 -3.53 -11.86
C ARG A 70 -5.67 -4.89 -11.29
N SER A 71 -6.73 -4.92 -10.49
CA SER A 71 -7.35 -6.15 -10.00
C SER A 71 -8.87 -5.98 -10.06
N GLN A 72 -9.57 -7.08 -10.35
CA GLN A 72 -11.03 -7.16 -10.27
C GLN A 72 -11.51 -7.48 -8.85
N ILE A 73 -10.61 -7.97 -8.00
CA ILE A 73 -10.85 -8.26 -6.59
C ILE A 73 -10.42 -7.03 -5.79
N PHE A 74 -11.39 -6.41 -5.10
CA PHE A 74 -11.18 -5.15 -4.38
C PHE A 74 -10.15 -5.30 -3.27
N GLU A 75 -10.24 -6.36 -2.46
CA GLU A 75 -9.34 -6.63 -1.34
C GLU A 75 -7.89 -6.84 -1.81
N GLN A 76 -7.72 -7.50 -2.96
CA GLN A 76 -6.41 -7.66 -3.58
C GLN A 76 -5.84 -6.31 -4.07
N TRP A 77 -6.68 -5.49 -4.72
CA TRP A 77 -6.28 -4.14 -5.14
C TRP A 77 -5.93 -3.26 -3.94
N GLU A 78 -6.72 -3.33 -2.87
CA GLU A 78 -6.51 -2.55 -1.64
C GLU A 78 -5.22 -2.99 -0.93
N HIS A 79 -4.89 -4.29 -0.93
CA HIS A 79 -3.61 -4.79 -0.44
C HIS A 79 -2.43 -4.26 -1.28
N TYR A 80 -2.53 -4.19 -2.61
CA TYR A 80 -1.48 -3.55 -3.44
C TYR A 80 -1.31 -2.06 -3.09
N ARG A 81 -2.43 -1.34 -2.90
CA ARG A 81 -2.40 0.07 -2.49
C ARG A 81 -1.73 0.23 -1.13
N TYR A 82 -2.07 -0.61 -0.15
CA TYR A 82 -1.45 -0.64 1.17
C TYR A 82 0.06 -0.85 1.08
N GLN A 83 0.52 -1.88 0.37
CA GLN A 83 1.95 -2.18 0.23
C GLN A 83 2.72 -1.02 -0.41
N ALA A 84 2.15 -0.38 -1.43
CA ALA A 84 2.79 0.74 -2.11
C ALA A 84 2.86 1.99 -1.23
N VAL A 85 1.79 2.31 -0.49
CA VAL A 85 1.79 3.40 0.51
C VAL A 85 2.86 3.15 1.56
N ILE A 86 2.91 1.95 2.15
CA ILE A 86 3.92 1.59 3.17
C ILE A 86 5.34 1.73 2.61
N ARG A 87 5.57 1.31 1.35
CA ARG A 87 6.87 1.47 0.70
C ARG A 87 7.28 2.94 0.59
N VAL A 88 6.36 3.84 0.23
CA VAL A 88 6.63 5.28 0.17
C VAL A 88 6.88 5.84 1.57
N CYS A 89 6.05 5.49 2.57
CA CYS A 89 6.22 5.93 3.96
C CYS A 89 7.62 5.63 4.52
N ARG A 90 8.24 4.51 4.13
CA ARG A 90 9.62 4.16 4.55
C ARG A 90 10.70 5.15 4.09
N SER A 91 10.42 5.94 3.06
CA SER A 91 11.34 6.94 2.51
C SER A 91 11.08 8.36 3.04
N LEU A 92 9.99 8.54 3.78
CA LEU A 92 9.52 9.83 4.26
C LEU A 92 9.94 10.07 5.71
N SER A 93 9.84 11.33 6.15
CA SER A 93 9.91 11.65 7.57
C SER A 93 8.74 11.00 8.33
N GLN A 94 8.87 10.82 9.65
CA GLN A 94 7.79 10.25 10.46
C GLN A 94 6.49 11.06 10.35
N PHE A 95 6.60 12.38 10.27
CA PHE A 95 5.46 13.28 10.14
C PHE A 95 4.77 13.11 8.77
N ASP A 96 5.54 13.17 7.69
CA ASP A 96 5.00 13.03 6.33
C ASP A 96 4.39 11.64 6.11
N ALA A 97 5.03 10.59 6.64
CA ALA A 97 4.52 9.23 6.61
C ALA A 97 3.18 9.12 7.36
N ARG A 98 3.04 9.80 8.51
CA ARG A 98 1.78 9.84 9.26
C ARG A 98 0.67 10.52 8.47
N ALA A 99 0.94 11.67 7.86
CA ALA A 99 -0.03 12.36 7.00
C ALA A 99 -0.47 11.45 5.83
N LEU A 100 0.47 10.79 5.17
CA LEU A 100 0.18 9.86 4.07
C LEU A 100 -0.68 8.67 4.53
N LEU A 101 -0.36 8.05 5.67
CA LEU A 101 -1.13 6.93 6.24
C LEU A 101 -2.56 7.31 6.64
N VAL A 102 -2.73 8.51 7.22
CA VAL A 102 -4.05 9.00 7.61
C VAL A 102 -4.89 9.31 6.38
N ALA A 103 -4.32 10.00 5.39
CA ALA A 103 -5.01 10.31 4.14
C ALA A 103 -5.39 9.06 3.34
N SER A 104 -4.54 8.03 3.35
CA SER A 104 -4.79 6.77 2.63
C SER A 104 -5.81 5.85 3.31
N GLY A 105 -6.23 6.17 4.55
CA GLY A 105 -7.09 5.33 5.37
C GLY A 105 -6.38 4.14 6.03
N PHE A 106 -5.05 4.10 6.00
CA PHE A 106 -4.26 2.95 6.47
C PHE A 106 -3.61 3.17 7.84
N ALA A 107 -3.84 4.32 8.48
CA ALA A 107 -3.24 4.68 9.77
C ALA A 107 -3.49 3.68 10.92
N TYR A 108 -4.54 2.86 10.81
CA TYR A 108 -4.93 1.87 11.83
C TYR A 108 -5.07 0.46 11.25
N GLN A 109 -4.58 0.22 10.04
CA GLN A 109 -4.67 -1.09 9.40
C GLN A 109 -3.45 -1.96 9.74
N ASP A 110 -3.73 -3.23 10.06
CA ASP A 110 -2.71 -4.25 10.33
C ASP A 110 -2.34 -4.97 9.04
N ALA A 111 -1.04 -5.15 8.79
CA ALA A 111 -0.53 -5.82 7.59
C ALA A 111 -1.04 -7.27 7.45
N ASN A 112 -1.17 -8.00 8.56
CA ASN A 112 -1.69 -9.36 8.58
C ASN A 112 -3.17 -9.40 8.18
N VAL A 113 -3.95 -8.42 8.61
CA VAL A 113 -5.38 -8.30 8.25
C VAL A 113 -5.50 -8.03 6.75
N MET A 114 -4.75 -7.06 6.22
CA MET A 114 -4.76 -6.75 4.78
C MET A 114 -4.35 -7.95 3.92
N CYS A 115 -3.29 -8.67 4.33
CA CYS A 115 -2.81 -9.85 3.61
C CYS A 115 -3.82 -11.00 3.65
N LYS A 116 -4.43 -11.24 4.82
CA LYS A 116 -5.43 -12.30 5.00
C LYS A 116 -6.68 -12.03 4.16
N GLN A 117 -7.22 -10.82 4.22
CA GLN A 117 -8.41 -10.44 3.44
C GLN A 117 -8.19 -10.58 1.93
N ALA A 118 -7.03 -10.14 1.43
CA ALA A 118 -6.68 -10.32 0.02
C ALA A 118 -6.56 -11.80 -0.36
N GLY A 119 -5.92 -12.63 0.49
CA GLY A 119 -5.78 -14.06 0.24
C GLY A 119 -7.11 -14.80 0.23
N GLU A 120 -7.98 -14.52 1.19
CA GLU A 120 -9.33 -15.11 1.28
C GLU A 120 -10.20 -14.70 0.09
N ALA A 121 -10.14 -13.43 -0.34
CA ALA A 121 -10.90 -12.94 -1.49
C ALA A 121 -10.44 -13.56 -2.81
N VAL A 122 -9.12 -13.74 -3.00
CA VAL A 122 -8.57 -14.43 -4.17
C VAL A 122 -8.97 -15.91 -4.18
N ALA A 123 -8.84 -16.61 -3.04
CA ALA A 123 -9.25 -18.01 -2.94
C ALA A 123 -10.75 -18.19 -3.21
N TYR A 124 -11.58 -17.26 -2.72
CA TYR A 124 -13.03 -17.25 -3.02
C TYR A 124 -13.30 -17.05 -4.52
N ALA A 125 -12.64 -16.06 -5.15
CA ALA A 125 -12.83 -15.79 -6.58
C ALA A 125 -12.36 -16.95 -7.46
N ILE A 126 -11.27 -17.64 -7.11
CA ILE A 126 -10.80 -18.83 -7.82
C ILE A 126 -11.86 -19.93 -7.74
N ARG A 127 -12.38 -20.21 -6.54
CA ARG A 127 -13.41 -21.23 -6.33
C ARG A 127 -14.69 -20.94 -7.10
N GLU A 128 -15.12 -19.68 -7.13
CA GLU A 128 -16.32 -19.26 -7.85
C GLU A 128 -16.17 -19.46 -9.38
N LEU A 129 -14.96 -19.23 -9.91
CA LEU A 129 -14.71 -19.30 -11.36
C LEU A 129 -14.36 -20.70 -11.86
N TYR A 130 -13.67 -21.49 -11.04
CA TYR A 130 -13.07 -22.76 -11.45
C TYR A 130 -13.56 -23.97 -10.66
N GLY A 131 -14.43 -23.78 -9.66
CA GLY A 131 -14.85 -24.82 -8.72
C GLY A 131 -13.84 -25.02 -7.59
N ASP A 132 -14.19 -25.85 -6.60
CA ASP A 132 -13.20 -26.37 -5.66
C ASP A 132 -12.32 -27.37 -6.42
N GLU A 133 -10.99 -27.28 -6.30
CA GLU A 133 -10.03 -28.25 -6.89
C GLU A 133 -10.13 -29.66 -6.27
N ASN A 134 -11.31 -30.04 -5.75
CA ASN A 134 -11.56 -31.28 -5.02
C ASN A 134 -12.63 -32.17 -5.70
N ASP A 135 -12.87 -31.97 -6.99
CA ASP A 135 -13.66 -32.88 -7.85
C ASP A 135 -12.75 -33.73 -8.76
N GLY A 136 -11.54 -34.03 -8.27
CA GLY A 136 -10.70 -35.09 -8.84
C GLY A 136 -11.12 -36.44 -8.29
N ASP A 137 -12.18 -37.02 -8.86
CA ASP A 137 -12.40 -38.47 -8.84
C ASP A 137 -11.25 -39.13 -9.61
N ASP A 138 -10.07 -39.20 -8.98
CA ASP A 138 -8.97 -40.07 -9.41
C ASP A 138 -9.30 -41.51 -8.97
N ASP A 139 -10.31 -42.11 -9.59
CA ASP A 139 -10.39 -43.57 -9.74
C ASP A 139 -9.32 -43.99 -10.77
N PHE A 140 -8.05 -43.80 -10.43
CA PHE A 140 -6.95 -44.47 -11.12
C PHE A 140 -6.74 -45.81 -10.44
N GLU A 141 -7.49 -46.82 -10.88
CA GLU A 141 -7.24 -48.22 -10.54
C GLU A 141 -5.76 -48.54 -10.83
N SER A 142 -4.96 -48.66 -9.78
CA SER A 142 -3.57 -49.10 -9.88
C SER A 142 -3.55 -50.62 -10.03
N ASP A 143 -3.79 -51.11 -11.25
CA ASP A 143 -3.42 -52.47 -11.62
C ASP A 143 -1.90 -52.51 -11.81
N THR A 144 -1.18 -52.70 -10.71
CA THR A 144 0.22 -53.13 -10.73
C THR A 144 0.39 -54.39 -9.88
N ASP A 145 -0.13 -55.50 -10.40
CA ASP A 145 0.34 -56.83 -10.07
C ASP A 145 1.23 -57.31 -11.23
N ASP A 146 2.54 -57.03 -11.13
CA ASP A 146 3.56 -57.81 -11.84
C ASP A 146 4.66 -58.14 -10.83
N GLU A 147 4.51 -59.31 -10.24
CA GLU A 147 5.46 -59.99 -9.37
C GLU A 147 6.77 -60.22 -10.15
N PHE A 148 7.81 -59.46 -9.82
CA PHE A 148 9.12 -59.59 -10.45
C PHE A 148 9.81 -60.90 -9.99
N ASP A 149 9.80 -61.92 -10.85
CA ASP A 149 10.46 -63.20 -10.64
C ASP A 149 11.99 -63.09 -10.76
N TRP A 150 12.69 -63.27 -9.64
CA TRP A 150 14.14 -63.23 -9.53
C TRP A 150 14.84 -64.52 -10.02
N SER A 151 14.13 -65.51 -10.57
CA SER A 151 14.72 -66.81 -10.89
C SER A 151 15.53 -66.89 -12.21
N THR A 152 15.61 -65.81 -13.00
CA THR A 152 16.29 -65.83 -14.32
C THR A 152 17.50 -64.90 -14.39
N VAL A 153 18.46 -65.08 -13.48
CA VAL A 153 19.82 -64.55 -13.68
C VAL A 153 20.83 -65.66 -13.35
N GLU A 154 21.14 -66.48 -14.35
CA GLU A 154 22.39 -67.27 -14.42
C GLU A 154 23.37 -66.61 -15.38
#